data_AF-A0A5P6AA82-F1
#
_entry.id   AF-A0A5P6AA82-F1
#
_cell.length_a   1.000
_cell.length_b   1.000
_cell.length_c   1.000
_cell.angle_alpha   90.00
_cell.angle_beta   90.00
_cell.angle_gamma   90.00
#
_symmetry.space_group_name_H-M   'P 1'
#
loop_
_entity.id
_entity.type
_entity.pdbx_description
1 polymer ?
#
loop_
_entity_poly.entity_id
_entity_poly.type
_entity_poly.pdbx_seq_one_letter_code
_entity_poly.pdbx_strand_id
1 'polypeptide(L)'
;MKQQLSTASNYSEACDLLRSGYVKHVRLNWNIGSDEFFRIASDWCDTGAKIKKDEDGFIISLKVFPSHASINEIYSLMSSG
;
A
#
# COMPACT_ATOMS: atom_id res chain seq x y z
N MET A 1 -11.60 -8.27 10.85
CA MET A 1 -10.21 -8.61 10.43
C MET A 1 -9.34 -7.43 10.82
N LYS A 2 -8.35 -7.62 11.71
CA LYS A 2 -7.46 -6.51 12.11
C LYS A 2 -6.69 -6.08 10.85
N GLN A 3 -6.84 -4.83 10.44
CA GLN A 3 -6.00 -4.29 9.36
C GLN A 3 -4.57 -4.38 9.87
N GLN A 4 -3.79 -5.32 9.31
CA GLN A 4 -2.41 -5.54 9.72
C GLN A 4 -1.57 -4.41 9.15
N LEU A 5 -1.28 -3.43 10.00
CA LEU A 5 -0.31 -2.38 9.74
C LEU A 5 1.08 -3.00 9.91
N SER A 6 1.83 -3.14 8.83
CA SER A 6 3.20 -3.63 8.91
C SER A 6 4.15 -2.46 9.12
N THR A 7 5.09 -2.60 10.03
CA THR A 7 6.10 -1.59 10.27
C THR A 7 7.37 -1.98 9.53
N ALA A 8 7.89 -1.08 8.72
CA ALA A 8 9.18 -1.22 8.04
C ALA A 8 10.21 -0.32 8.72
N SER A 9 11.44 -0.81 8.82
CA SER A 9 12.56 -0.05 9.40
C SER A 9 13.37 0.72 8.35
N ASN A 10 13.12 0.44 7.06
CA ASN A 10 13.80 1.06 5.92
C ASN A 10 12.91 1.03 4.66
N TYR A 11 13.30 1.79 3.64
CA TYR A 11 12.53 1.90 2.39
C TYR A 11 12.42 0.57 1.62
N SER A 12 13.49 -0.25 1.60
CA SER A 12 13.49 -1.53 0.91
C SER A 12 12.44 -2.48 1.49
N GLU A 13 12.41 -2.65 2.82
CA GLU A 13 11.38 -3.44 3.50
C GLU A 13 9.98 -2.90 3.23
N ALA A 14 9.80 -1.58 3.26
CA ALA A 14 8.50 -1.00 2.96
C ALA A 14 8.05 -1.33 1.53
N CYS A 15 8.99 -1.29 0.59
CA CYS A 15 8.76 -1.64 -0.80
C CYS A 15 8.39 -3.11 -0.97
N ASP A 16 9.14 -4.03 -0.35
CA ASP A 16 8.83 -5.46 -0.35
C ASP A 16 7.45 -5.73 0.22
N LEU A 17 7.13 -5.18 1.39
CA LEU A 17 5.82 -5.34 2.04
C LEU A 17 4.65 -4.85 1.17
N LEU A 18 4.78 -3.65 0.59
CA LEU A 18 3.77 -3.05 -0.28
C LEU A 18 3.62 -3.83 -1.60
N ARG A 19 4.74 -4.25 -2.21
CA ARG A 19 4.76 -5.04 -3.46
C ARG A 19 4.29 -6.47 -3.26
N SER A 20 4.47 -7.02 -2.06
CA SER A 20 3.99 -8.36 -1.73
C SER A 20 2.46 -8.47 -1.81
N GLY A 21 1.74 -7.34 -1.69
CA GLY A 21 0.28 -7.30 -1.76
C GLY A 21 -0.43 -7.88 -0.52
N TYR A 22 0.31 -8.51 0.41
CA TYR A 22 -0.24 -9.01 1.68
C TYR A 22 -0.67 -7.88 2.62
N VAL A 23 0.04 -6.75 2.61
CA VAL A 23 -0.25 -5.61 3.48
C VAL A 23 -0.53 -4.37 2.65
N LYS A 24 -1.63 -3.69 2.99
CA LYS A 24 -2.07 -2.47 2.29
C LYS A 24 -1.57 -1.20 2.99
N HIS A 25 -1.11 -1.33 4.22
CA HIS A 25 -0.66 -0.21 5.04
C HIS A 25 0.71 -0.56 5.61
N VAL A 26 1.70 0.27 5.29
CA VAL A 26 3.05 0.14 5.82
C VAL A 26 3.43 1.40 6.56
N ARG A 27 3.80 1.25 7.82
CA ARG A 27 4.36 2.31 8.65
C ARG A 27 5.87 2.36 8.48
N LEU A 28 6.36 3.54 8.14
CA LEU A 28 7.77 3.87 8.02
C LEU A 28 8.24 4.35 9.39
N ASN A 29 8.93 3.47 10.13
CA ASN A 29 9.41 3.71 11.49
C ASN A 29 10.90 4.10 11.50
N TRP A 30 11.23 5.11 10.70
CA TRP A 30 12.56 5.71 10.69
C TRP A 30 12.43 7.23 10.45
N ASN A 31 13.54 7.94 10.63
CA ASN A 31 13.57 9.38 10.39
C ASN A 31 13.58 9.66 8.89
N ILE A 32 12.42 10.05 8.34
CA ILE A 32 12.29 10.47 6.95
C ILE A 32 12.45 11.99 6.88
N GLY A 33 13.51 12.43 6.20
CA GLY A 33 13.71 13.83 5.85
C GLY A 33 12.79 14.27 4.70
N SER A 34 12.68 15.59 4.48
CA SER A 34 11.83 16.15 3.42
C SER A 34 12.17 15.59 2.03
N ASP A 35 13.47 15.54 1.69
CA ASP A 35 13.94 15.07 0.38
C ASP A 35 13.53 13.61 0.12
N GLU A 36 13.73 12.76 1.13
CA GLU A 36 13.33 11.35 1.07
C GLU A 36 11.81 11.21 1.01
N PHE A 37 11.06 12.00 1.79
CA PHE A 37 9.60 12.00 1.72
C PHE A 37 9.08 12.33 0.32
N PHE A 38 9.62 13.36 -0.35
CA PHE A 38 9.20 13.72 -1.71
C PHE A 38 9.51 12.61 -2.72
N ARG A 39 10.66 11.95 -2.59
CA ARG A 39 11.03 10.80 -3.43
C ARG A 39 10.06 9.64 -3.25
N ILE A 40 9.83 9.22 -2.01
CA ILE A 40 8.88 8.15 -1.66
C ILE A 40 7.48 8.52 -2.15
N ALA A 41 7.01 9.75 -1.87
CA ALA A 41 5.71 10.23 -2.32
C ALA A 41 5.59 10.19 -3.84
N SER A 42 6.62 10.59 -4.58
CA SER A 42 6.63 10.53 -6.04
C SER A 42 6.53 9.09 -6.56
N ASP A 43 7.33 8.16 -6.02
CA ASP A 43 7.30 6.73 -6.39
C ASP A 43 5.90 6.12 -6.18
N TRP A 44 5.29 6.40 -5.02
CA TRP A 44 4.02 5.78 -4.64
C TRP A 44 2.78 6.53 -5.13
N CYS A 45 2.89 7.82 -5.49
CA CYS A 45 1.80 8.61 -6.05
C CYS A 45 1.32 8.04 -7.38
N ASP A 46 2.24 7.62 -8.25
CA ASP A 46 1.91 7.00 -9.55
C ASP A 46 1.18 5.65 -9.37
N THR A 47 1.57 4.89 -8.35
CA THR A 47 0.92 3.61 -7.98
C THR A 47 -0.46 3.81 -7.31
N GLY A 48 -0.86 5.06 -7.03
CA GLY A 48 -2.12 5.35 -6.34
C GLY A 48 -2.08 5.06 -4.83
N ALA A 49 -0.88 5.04 -4.24
CA ALA A 49 -0.72 5.00 -2.80
C ALA A 49 -0.87 6.39 -2.19
N LYS A 50 -1.35 6.43 -0.94
CA LYS A 50 -1.49 7.63 -0.13
C LYS A 50 -0.51 7.58 1.01
N ILE A 51 0.30 8.61 1.16
CA ILE A 51 1.20 8.77 2.31
C ILE A 51 0.54 9.70 3.33
N LYS A 52 0.52 9.30 4.59
CA LYS A 52 0.00 10.08 5.71
C LYS A 52 1.06 10.16 6.80
N LYS A 53 1.22 11.34 7.41
CA LYS A 53 2.03 11.49 8.62
C LYS A 53 1.21 11.02 9.82
N ASP A 54 1.81 10.17 10.65
CA ASP A 54 1.27 9.64 11.89
C ASP A 54 2.07 10.18 13.09
N GLU A 55 1.63 9.91 14.32
CA GLU A 55 2.27 10.45 15.53
C GLU A 55 3.73 9.97 15.65
N ASP A 56 4.02 8.78 15.16
CA ASP A 56 5.30 8.09 15.35
C ASP A 56 5.91 7.64 14.01
N GLY A 57 5.64 8.40 12.93
CA GLY A 57 6.27 8.20 11.62
C GLY A 57 5.38 8.56 10.43
N PHE A 58 5.59 7.88 9.30
CA PHE A 58 4.77 8.02 8.10
C PHE A 58 4.11 6.69 7.76
N ILE A 59 2.93 6.71 7.17
CA ILE A 59 2.19 5.52 6.78
C ILE A 59 1.86 5.62 5.30
N ILE A 60 2.33 4.65 4.52
CA ILE A 60 1.94 4.46 3.12
C ILE A 60 0.74 3.53 3.09
N SER A 61 -0.33 3.98 2.43
CA SER A 61 -1.59 3.26 2.27
C SER A 61 -1.83 3.00 0.78
N LEU A 62 -1.69 1.76 0.33
CA LEU A 62 -2.04 1.39 -1.03
C LEU A 62 -3.56 1.34 -1.17
N LYS A 63 -4.07 2.15 -2.09
CA LYS A 63 -5.47 2.07 -2.51
C LYS A 63 -5.59 0.80 -3.35
N VAL A 64 -6.06 -0.29 -2.75
CA VAL A 64 -6.37 -1.49 -3.52
C VAL A 64 -7.60 -1.19 -4.34
N PHE A 65 -7.35 -0.83 -5.59
CA PHE A 65 -8.36 -0.88 -6.61
C PHE A 65 -8.73 -2.37 -6.77
N PRO A 66 -10.00 -2.75 -6.67
CA PRO A 66 -10.43 -4.08 -7.06
C PRO A 66 -10.30 -4.18 -8.59
N SER A 67 -9.08 -4.42 -9.09
CA SER A 67 -8.90 -4.99 -10.43
C SER A 67 -9.12 -6.50 -10.41
N HIS A 68 -9.43 -7.07 -9.25
CA HIS A 68 -9.96 -8.43 -9.11
C HIS A 68 -11.49 -8.35 -9.02
N ALA A 69 -12.14 -8.10 -10.16
CA ALA A 69 -13.31 -8.93 -10.43
C ALA A 69 -12.75 -10.35 -10.42
N SER A 70 -12.98 -11.07 -9.33
CA SER A 70 -12.54 -12.46 -9.23
C SER A 70 -13.06 -13.15 -10.49
N ILE A 71 -12.22 -13.89 -11.22
CA ILE A 71 -12.66 -14.61 -12.43
C ILE A 71 -13.96 -15.39 -12.12
N ASN A 72 -14.10 -15.95 -10.92
CA ASN A 72 -15.31 -16.60 -10.43
C ASN A 72 -16.58 -15.70 -10.38
N GLU A 73 -16.43 -14.41 -10.07
CA GLU A 73 -17.51 -13.42 -10.07
C GLU A 73 -17.91 -13.05 -11.50
N ILE A 74 -16.93 -12.94 -12.41
CA ILE A 74 -17.17 -12.75 -13.86
C ILE A 74 -17.89 -13.97 -14.46
N TYR A 75 -17.48 -15.20 -14.12
CA TYR A 75 -18.12 -16.44 -14.61
C TYR A 75 -19.55 -16.62 -14.09
N SER A 76 -19.84 -16.22 -12.85
CA SER A 76 -21.21 -16.27 -12.30
C SER A 76 -22.15 -15.31 -13.00
N LEU A 77 -21.65 -14.14 -13.42
CA LEU A 77 -22.42 -13.16 -14.21
C LEU A 77 -22.66 -13.63 -15.64
N MET A 78 -21.69 -14.28 -16.28
CA MET A 78 -21.84 -14.82 -17.65
C MET A 78 -22.73 -16.07 -17.73
N SER A 79 -22.81 -16.87 -16.66
CA SER A 79 -23.65 -18.09 -16.63
C SER A 79 -25.11 -17.82 -16.26
N SER A 80 -25.42 -16.60 -15.83
CA SER A 80 -26.77 -16.17 -15.46
C SER A 80 -27.49 -15.40 -16.58
N GLY A 81 -26.89 -15.32 -17.77
CA GLY A 81 -27.43 -14.69 -18.98
C GLY A 81 -27.98 -15.69 -19.98
#